data_AF-A0AAE0BJI3-F1
#
_entry.id   AF-A0AAE0BJI3-F1
#
_cell.length_a   1.000
_cell.length_b   1.000
_cell.length_c   1.000
_cell.angle_alpha   90.00
_cell.angle_beta   90.00
_cell.angle_gamma   90.00
#
_symmetry.space_group_name_H-M   'P 1'
#
loop_
_entity.id
_entity.type
_entity.pdbx_description
1 polymer ?
#
loop_
_entity_poly.entity_id
_entity_poly.type
_entity_poly.pdbx_seq_one_letter_code
_entity_poly.pdbx_strand_id
1 'polypeptide(L)'
;FFGIHLALMLCNRVNIYGFLRTWKGWVKYHYFNPEEPNTQQLSRDTGGEMVVIERLLKEYKDRLRFAHPCVMDRQCQNCSASVTCDPKGKAPFPVPKPGYCAVEGGQCILKCKAGDPVCKGGAGKVGICSREHYASSDEGECEYSH
;
A
#
# COMPACT_ATOMS: atom_id res chain seq x y z
N PHE A 1 17.11 -6.32 -2.97
CA PHE A 1 16.98 -7.54 -3.80
C PHE A 1 17.28 -8.89 -3.09
N PHE A 2 18.50 -9.16 -2.60
CA PHE A 2 18.90 -10.49 -2.07
C PHE A 2 17.99 -11.09 -0.99
N GLY A 3 17.51 -10.28 -0.06
CA GLY A 3 16.62 -10.75 1.01
C GLY A 3 15.31 -11.35 0.49
N ILE A 4 14.82 -10.91 -0.68
CA ILE A 4 13.61 -11.44 -1.30
C ILE A 4 13.84 -12.88 -1.80
N HIS A 5 14.98 -13.13 -2.45
CA HIS A 5 15.35 -14.48 -2.88
C HIS A 5 15.50 -15.44 -1.70
N LEU A 6 16.16 -14.99 -0.63
CA LEU A 6 16.29 -15.80 0.58
C LEU A 6 14.92 -16.12 1.19
N ALA A 7 14.03 -15.12 1.30
CA ALA A 7 12.68 -15.34 1.79
C ALA A 7 11.89 -16.33 0.92
N LEU A 8 12.04 -16.28 -0.41
CA LEU A 8 11.39 -17.23 -1.32
C LEU A 8 11.90 -18.67 -1.19
N MET A 9 13.13 -18.87 -0.74
CA MET A 9 13.67 -20.20 -0.44
C MET A 9 13.13 -20.77 0.88
N LEU A 10 12.85 -19.90 1.85
CA LEU A 10 12.51 -20.31 3.22
C LEU A 10 11.01 -20.29 3.51
N CYS A 11 10.24 -19.44 2.83
CA CYS A 11 8.85 -19.15 3.17
C CYS A 11 7.89 -19.55 2.04
N ASN A 12 6.71 -20.04 2.41
CA ASN A 12 5.63 -20.34 1.45
C ASN A 12 5.01 -19.06 0.88
N ARG A 13 4.84 -18.02 1.72
CA ARG A 13 4.33 -16.70 1.35
C ARG A 13 5.25 -15.62 1.89
N VAL A 14 5.50 -14.59 1.08
CA VAL A 14 6.41 -13.49 1.32
C VAL A 14 5.70 -12.18 1.00
N ASN A 15 5.61 -11.32 2.02
CA ASN A 15 5.07 -9.97 1.91
C ASN A 15 6.22 -8.99 2.03
N ILE A 16 6.44 -8.15 1.02
CA ILE A 16 7.53 -7.16 1.02
C ILE A 16 7.00 -5.75 1.29
N TYR A 17 7.67 -5.03 2.20
CA TYR A 17 7.33 -3.68 2.67
C TYR A 17 8.47 -2.70 2.35
N GLY A 18 8.18 -1.39 2.34
CA GLY A 18 9.22 -0.34 2.22
C GLY A 18 9.68 -0.02 0.80
N PHE A 19 9.05 -0.60 -0.22
CA PHE A 19 9.31 -0.28 -1.62
C PHE A 19 8.23 0.69 -2.13
N LEU A 20 8.49 1.99 -1.99
CA LEU A 20 7.60 3.07 -2.42
C LEU A 20 8.28 3.87 -3.52
N ARG A 21 7.64 4.01 -4.69
CA ARG A 21 8.21 4.77 -5.83
C ARG A 21 7.93 6.26 -5.76
N THR A 22 6.83 6.64 -5.13
CA THR A 22 6.35 8.03 -5.02
C THR A 22 6.71 8.66 -3.67
N TRP A 23 7.85 8.28 -3.08
CA TRP A 23 8.25 8.75 -1.75
C TRP A 23 8.63 10.24 -1.73
N LYS A 24 9.28 10.73 -2.79
CA LYS A 24 9.90 12.07 -2.79
C LYS A 24 8.85 13.17 -2.62
N GLY A 25 9.04 13.99 -1.59
CA GLY A 25 8.12 15.06 -1.20
C GLY A 25 6.99 14.62 -0.28
N TRP A 26 6.95 13.34 0.11
CA TRP A 26 5.86 12.77 0.90
C TRP A 26 6.31 12.08 2.17
N VAL A 27 7.34 11.23 2.07
CA VAL A 27 7.95 10.53 3.18
C VAL A 27 9.46 10.55 3.02
N LYS A 28 10.19 10.34 4.11
CA LYS A 28 11.64 10.20 4.08
C LYS A 28 12.03 8.96 3.28
N TYR A 29 13.20 9.02 2.62
CA TYR A 29 13.73 7.89 1.87
C TYR A 29 13.94 6.65 2.75
N HIS A 30 14.56 6.83 3.91
CA HIS A 30 14.63 5.82 4.96
C HIS A 30 13.66 6.15 6.09
N TYR A 31 13.00 5.13 6.63
CA TYR A 31 12.06 5.32 7.74
C TYR A 31 12.76 5.71 9.06
N PHE A 32 14.04 5.37 9.22
CA PHE A 32 14.78 5.52 10.48
C PHE A 32 15.75 6.70 10.49
N ASN A 33 16.10 7.29 9.34
CA ASN A 33 17.05 8.40 9.26
C ASN A 33 16.64 9.44 8.20
N PRO A 34 17.26 10.64 8.19
CA PRO A 34 16.95 11.68 7.20
C PRO A 34 17.84 11.63 5.95
N GLU A 35 18.59 10.55 5.73
CA GLU A 35 19.52 10.45 4.61
C GLU A 35 18.76 10.25 3.29
N GLU A 36 19.04 11.12 2.32
CA GLU A 36 18.46 11.09 0.98
C GLU A 36 19.39 10.34 0.02
N PRO A 37 18.86 9.62 -0.98
CA PRO A 37 19.69 8.87 -1.91
C PRO A 37 20.41 9.84 -2.85
N ASN A 38 21.68 9.55 -3.14
CA ASN A 38 22.35 10.20 -4.26
C ASN A 38 21.80 9.69 -5.61
N THR A 39 22.16 10.35 -6.70
CA THR A 39 21.68 10.04 -8.05
C THR A 39 21.95 8.58 -8.47
N GLN A 40 23.08 8.02 -8.04
CA GLN A 40 23.46 6.65 -8.38
C GLN A 40 22.66 5.61 -7.60
N GLN A 41 22.42 5.85 -6.30
CA GLN A 41 21.54 5.04 -5.46
C GLN A 41 20.11 5.06 -6.02
N LEU A 42 19.57 6.24 -6.35
CA LEU A 42 18.23 6.37 -6.91
C LEU A 42 18.08 5.63 -8.25
N SER A 43 19.10 5.70 -9.11
CA SER A 43 19.13 5.02 -10.40
C SER A 43 19.16 3.49 -10.24
N ARG A 44 20.01 2.97 -9.34
CA ARG A 44 20.08 1.54 -9.06
C ARG A 44 18.75 1.03 -8.47
N ASP A 45 18.21 1.74 -7.50
CA ASP A 45 17.05 1.29 -6.74
C ASP A 45 15.76 1.39 -7.60
N THR A 46 15.65 2.39 -8.48
CA THR A 46 14.47 2.59 -9.35
C THR A 46 14.58 1.90 -10.71
N GLY A 47 15.76 1.94 -11.36
CA GLY A 47 15.96 1.44 -12.72
C GLY A 47 16.53 0.03 -12.79
N GLY A 48 17.24 -0.42 -11.75
CA GLY A 48 17.84 -1.74 -11.67
C GLY A 48 17.03 -2.70 -10.81
N GLU A 49 17.09 -2.52 -9.49
CA GLU A 49 16.50 -3.47 -8.53
C GLU A 49 14.99 -3.60 -8.69
N MET A 50 14.28 -2.49 -8.94
CA MET A 50 12.83 -2.53 -9.08
C MET A 50 12.37 -3.38 -10.25
N VAL A 51 13.03 -3.29 -11.41
CA VAL A 51 12.69 -4.10 -12.59
C VAL A 51 12.80 -5.59 -12.30
N VAL A 52 13.81 -5.98 -11.51
CA VAL A 52 14.00 -7.37 -11.10
C VAL A 52 12.93 -7.78 -10.07
N ILE A 53 12.59 -6.92 -9.12
CA ILE A 53 11.52 -7.18 -8.15
C ILE A 53 10.17 -7.34 -8.85
N GLU A 54 9.85 -6.48 -9.82
CA GLU A 54 8.64 -6.58 -10.65
C GLU A 54 8.59 -7.90 -11.43
N ARG A 55 9.73 -8.40 -11.92
CA ARG A 55 9.80 -9.72 -12.55
C ARG A 55 9.51 -10.84 -11.55
N LEU A 56 10.13 -10.79 -10.37
CA LEU A 56 9.89 -11.78 -9.32
C LEU A 56 8.43 -11.79 -8.86
N LEU A 57 7.80 -10.62 -8.74
CA LEU A 57 6.37 -10.51 -8.40
C LEU A 57 5.47 -11.17 -9.44
N LYS A 58 5.83 -11.11 -10.72
CA LYS A 58 5.11 -11.81 -11.78
C LYS A 58 5.34 -13.32 -11.75
N GLU A 59 6.58 -13.75 -11.54
CA GLU A 59 6.98 -15.16 -11.50
C GLU A 59 6.40 -15.90 -10.28
N TYR A 60 6.45 -15.27 -9.11
CA TYR A 60 6.02 -15.84 -7.84
C TYR A 60 4.70 -15.23 -7.35
N LYS A 61 3.77 -14.86 -8.24
CA LYS A 61 2.54 -14.11 -7.91
C LYS A 61 1.72 -14.69 -6.74
N ASP A 62 1.73 -16.01 -6.55
CA ASP A 62 0.96 -16.70 -5.49
C ASP A 62 1.73 -16.79 -4.16
N ARG A 63 3.01 -16.40 -4.17
CA ARG A 63 3.96 -16.53 -3.05
C ARG A 63 4.64 -15.22 -2.68
N LEU A 64 4.78 -14.27 -3.59
CA LEU A 64 5.43 -12.98 -3.39
C LEU A 64 4.46 -11.87 -3.76
N ARG A 65 4.29 -10.92 -2.85
CA ARG A 65 3.50 -9.71 -3.12
C ARG A 65 4.04 -8.53 -2.34
N PHE A 66 3.84 -7.33 -2.90
CA PHE A 66 3.94 -6.12 -2.10
C PHE A 66 2.86 -6.17 -1.04
N ALA A 67 3.27 -5.96 0.20
CA ALA A 67 2.36 -5.82 1.31
C ALA A 67 1.63 -4.48 1.29
N HIS A 68 1.94 -3.60 0.33
CA HIS A 68 1.17 -2.42 0.00
C HIS A 68 1.19 -2.28 -1.54
N PRO A 69 0.44 -3.10 -2.29
CA PRO A 69 0.53 -3.17 -3.77
C PRO A 69 0.19 -1.85 -4.45
N CYS A 70 -0.69 -1.13 -3.78
CA CYS A 70 -1.19 0.19 -4.06
C CYS A 70 -0.17 1.33 -4.07
N VAL A 71 1.02 1.11 -3.52
CA VAL A 71 2.03 2.16 -3.31
C VAL A 71 2.94 2.33 -4.55
N MET A 72 2.77 1.46 -5.55
CA MET A 72 3.59 1.40 -6.76
C MET A 72 2.97 2.13 -7.97
N ASP A 73 1.68 2.43 -7.94
CA ASP A 73 0.94 2.99 -9.07
C ASP A 73 0.13 4.23 -8.65
N ARG A 74 0.30 5.34 -9.38
CA ARG A 74 -0.48 6.57 -9.18
C ARG A 74 -1.95 6.40 -9.59
N GLN A 75 -2.25 5.34 -10.35
CA GLN A 75 -3.57 5.06 -10.90
C GLN A 75 -4.32 3.95 -10.14
N CYS A 76 -3.70 3.33 -9.13
CA CYS A 76 -4.33 2.29 -8.31
C CYS A 76 -4.90 1.11 -9.12
N GLN A 77 -4.32 0.75 -10.26
CA GLN A 77 -4.89 -0.27 -11.14
C GLN A 77 -4.99 -1.66 -10.48
N ASN A 78 -4.07 -1.97 -9.55
CA ASN A 78 -4.01 -3.25 -8.83
C ASN A 78 -4.37 -3.10 -7.35
N CYS A 79 -5.21 -2.13 -7.03
CA CYS A 79 -5.69 -1.88 -5.68
C CYS A 79 -7.04 -2.55 -5.42
N SER A 80 -7.31 -2.83 -4.14
CA SER A 80 -8.64 -3.23 -3.67
C SER A 80 -9.71 -2.27 -4.17
N ALA A 81 -10.90 -2.82 -4.44
CA ALA A 81 -12.06 -2.02 -4.81
C ALA A 81 -12.42 -0.97 -3.75
N SER A 82 -11.99 -1.15 -2.50
CA SER A 82 -12.22 -0.24 -1.36
C SER A 82 -11.34 1.01 -1.33
N VAL A 83 -10.29 1.10 -2.18
CA VAL A 83 -9.32 2.21 -2.13
C VAL A 83 -9.24 2.99 -3.44
N THR A 84 -8.80 4.23 -3.35
CA THR A 84 -8.56 5.12 -4.49
C THR A 84 -7.24 5.84 -4.33
N CYS A 85 -6.53 6.03 -5.43
CA CYS A 85 -5.38 6.93 -5.45
C CYS A 85 -5.93 8.36 -5.41
N ASP A 86 -5.23 9.27 -4.73
CA ASP A 86 -5.61 10.66 -4.75
C ASP A 86 -5.21 11.29 -6.10
N PRO A 87 -6.16 11.61 -7.00
CA PRO A 87 -5.85 12.19 -8.30
C PRO A 87 -5.26 13.61 -8.17
N LYS A 88 -5.47 14.27 -7.03
CA LYS A 88 -4.89 15.59 -6.73
C LYS A 88 -3.49 15.47 -6.12
N GLY A 89 -3.01 14.25 -5.88
CA GLY A 89 -1.72 13.97 -5.28
C GLY A 89 -1.55 14.71 -3.95
N LYS A 90 -2.49 14.60 -3.01
CA LYS A 90 -2.32 15.05 -1.61
C LYS A 90 -1.93 13.92 -0.66
N ALA A 91 -1.91 12.69 -1.15
CA ALA A 91 -1.40 11.52 -0.43
C ALA A 91 -0.52 10.69 -1.38
N PRO A 92 0.63 10.15 -0.90
CA PRO A 92 1.50 9.30 -1.70
C PRO A 92 1.02 7.85 -1.79
N PHE A 93 0.04 7.51 -0.96
CA PHE A 93 -0.54 6.18 -0.81
C PHE A 93 -2.04 6.23 -1.11
N PRO A 94 -2.64 5.10 -1.51
CA PRO A 94 -4.08 5.04 -1.72
C PRO A 94 -4.86 5.27 -0.43
N VAL A 95 -5.95 6.00 -0.57
CA VAL A 95 -6.84 6.39 0.51
C VAL A 95 -8.18 5.65 0.36
N PRO A 96 -8.92 5.43 1.45
CA PRO A 96 -10.24 4.82 1.37
C PRO A 96 -11.18 5.58 0.41
N LYS A 97 -11.96 4.86 -0.40
CA LYS A 97 -13.05 5.46 -1.17
C LYS A 97 -14.12 6.02 -0.22
N PRO A 98 -14.96 6.98 -0.67
CA PRO A 98 -16.14 7.38 0.08
C PRO A 98 -16.99 6.18 0.52
N GLY A 99 -17.38 6.12 1.79
CA GLY A 99 -18.08 4.97 2.38
C GLY A 99 -17.15 3.87 2.93
N TYR A 100 -15.83 4.01 2.81
CA TYR A 100 -14.83 3.13 3.41
C TYR A 100 -13.90 3.90 4.35
N CYS A 101 -13.33 3.18 5.32
CA CYS A 101 -12.41 3.75 6.31
C CYS A 101 -11.36 2.73 6.74
N ALA A 102 -10.14 3.19 6.97
CA ALA A 102 -9.05 2.38 7.51
C ALA A 102 -9.29 2.07 8.98
N VAL A 103 -8.91 0.87 9.41
CA VAL A 103 -8.97 0.44 10.82
C VAL A 103 -7.81 1.05 11.60
N GLU A 104 -8.12 1.65 12.75
CA GLU A 104 -7.10 2.14 13.67
C GLU A 104 -6.12 1.02 14.08
N GLY A 105 -4.82 1.25 13.86
CA GLY A 105 -3.77 0.26 14.11
C GLY A 105 -3.76 -0.95 13.15
N GLY A 106 -4.64 -0.96 12.14
CA GLY A 106 -4.75 -2.03 11.15
C GLY A 106 -4.35 -1.60 9.74
N GLN A 107 -4.16 -2.58 8.86
CA GLN A 107 -3.97 -2.36 7.41
C GLN A 107 -5.25 -2.61 6.61
N CYS A 108 -6.39 -2.79 7.28
CA CYS A 108 -7.67 -3.11 6.65
C CYS A 108 -8.45 -1.84 6.35
N ILE A 109 -9.16 -1.84 5.21
CA ILE A 109 -10.09 -0.78 4.83
C ILE A 109 -11.47 -1.40 4.74
N LEU A 110 -12.35 -0.99 5.66
CA LEU A 110 -13.65 -1.61 5.83
C LEU A 110 -14.76 -0.66 5.39
N LYS A 111 -15.85 -1.25 4.90
CA LYS A 111 -17.07 -0.53 4.58
C LYS A 111 -17.74 -0.03 5.86
N CYS A 112 -18.12 1.23 5.86
CA CYS A 112 -18.78 1.84 7.01
C CYS A 112 -20.28 1.62 6.98
N LYS A 113 -20.91 1.87 8.12
CA LYS A 113 -22.37 1.96 8.22
C LYS A 113 -22.90 3.03 7.25
N ALA A 114 -24.04 2.75 6.63
CA ALA A 114 -24.67 3.69 5.71
C ALA A 114 -25.00 5.00 6.43
N GLY A 115 -24.60 6.13 5.83
CA GLY A 115 -24.84 7.47 6.39
C GLY A 115 -23.90 7.90 7.51
N ASP A 116 -22.84 7.13 7.81
CA ASP A 116 -21.88 7.50 8.85
C ASP A 116 -21.13 8.81 8.50
N PRO A 117 -21.22 9.86 9.33
CA PRO A 117 -20.63 11.17 9.03
C PRO A 117 -19.10 11.20 9.09
N VAL A 118 -18.48 10.22 9.76
CA VAL A 118 -17.02 10.08 9.88
C VAL A 118 -16.46 9.43 8.61
N CYS A 119 -17.25 8.57 7.97
CA CYS A 119 -16.83 7.78 6.81
C CYS A 119 -17.04 8.47 5.45
N LYS A 120 -16.58 9.71 5.33
CA LYS A 120 -16.68 10.46 4.06
C LYS A 120 -15.71 9.96 2.99
N GLY A 121 -14.61 9.31 3.38
CA GLY A 121 -13.52 8.88 2.48
C GLY A 121 -13.01 9.98 1.53
N GLY A 122 -12.24 9.58 0.51
CA GLY A 122 -11.85 10.44 -0.60
C GLY A 122 -10.55 11.24 -0.44
N ALA A 123 -10.16 11.88 -1.55
CA ALA A 123 -8.88 12.58 -1.75
C ALA A 123 -8.45 13.45 -0.54
N GLY A 124 -7.27 13.15 0.01
CA GLY A 124 -6.66 13.92 1.11
C GLY A 124 -7.19 13.63 2.51
N LYS A 125 -8.06 12.62 2.71
CA LYS A 125 -8.47 12.17 4.04
C LYS A 125 -8.00 10.74 4.27
N VAL A 126 -7.00 10.59 5.15
CA VAL A 126 -6.66 9.31 5.76
C VAL A 126 -7.80 9.01 6.73
N GLY A 127 -8.94 8.57 6.21
CA GLY A 127 -10.09 8.21 7.03
C GLY A 127 -9.70 7.00 7.85
N ILE A 128 -9.28 7.22 9.10
CA ILE A 128 -9.14 6.19 10.12
C ILE A 128 -10.38 6.29 10.99
N CYS A 129 -11.06 5.15 11.22
CA CYS A 129 -12.27 5.09 12.02
C CYS A 129 -12.07 4.13 13.19
N SER A 130 -12.76 4.41 14.30
CA SER A 130 -12.93 3.46 15.40
C SER A 130 -13.89 2.34 15.00
N ARG A 131 -13.86 1.23 15.75
CA ARG A 131 -14.64 0.02 15.47
C ARG A 131 -16.15 0.24 15.35
N GLU A 132 -16.68 1.27 16.00
CA GLU A 132 -18.11 1.57 16.06
C GLU A 132 -18.72 2.06 14.74
N HIS A 133 -17.88 2.49 13.79
CA HIS A 133 -18.28 3.03 12.49
C HIS A 133 -18.43 1.96 11.39
N TYR A 134 -17.98 0.73 11.63
CA TYR A 134 -18.03 -0.34 10.64
C TYR A 134 -19.38 -1.07 10.64
N ALA A 135 -19.83 -1.51 9.46
CA ALA A 135 -20.97 -2.41 9.38
C ALA A 135 -20.67 -3.71 10.16
N SER A 136 -21.65 -4.24 10.89
CA SER A 136 -21.47 -5.41 11.78
C SER A 136 -21.30 -6.75 11.04
N SER A 137 -21.24 -6.72 9.71
CA SER A 137 -20.98 -7.86 8.85
C SER A 137 -19.79 -7.55 7.97
N ASP A 138 -18.98 -8.58 7.72
CA ASP A 138 -17.71 -8.66 7.00
C ASP A 138 -17.70 -8.13 5.54
N GLU A 139 -18.36 -7.02 5.23
CA GLU A 139 -18.38 -6.39 3.90
C GLU A 139 -17.20 -5.43 3.67
N GLY A 140 -16.12 -5.62 4.42
CA GLY A 140 -14.86 -4.92 4.19
C GLY A 140 -13.83 -5.90 3.68
N GLU A 141 -13.24 -5.61 2.54
CA GLU A 141 -12.06 -6.31 2.09
C GLU A 141 -10.91 -5.97 3.05
N CYS A 142 -10.64 -6.89 3.97
CA CYS A 142 -9.29 -7.08 4.52
C CYS A 142 -8.38 -7.59 3.38
N GLU A 143 -8.23 -6.83 2.30
CA GLU A 143 -7.45 -7.28 1.15
C GLU A 143 -5.96 -7.14 1.42
N TYR A 144 -5.47 -8.15 2.13
CA TYR A 144 -4.22 -8.84 1.87
C TYR A 144 -4.44 -10.36 1.77
N SER A 145 -5.65 -10.81 1.43
CA SER A 145 -6.02 -12.23 1.46
C SER A 145 -6.64 -12.72 0.14
N HIS A 146 -5.85 -12.71 -0.93
CA HIS A 146 -5.89 -13.76 -1.94
C HIS A 146 -4.45 -14.20 -2.25
#